data_AF-A0A832GIJ6-F1
#
_entry.id   AF-A0A832GIJ6-F1
#
_cell.length_a   1.000
_cell.length_b   1.000
_cell.length_c   1.000
_cell.angle_alpha   90.00
_cell.angle_beta   90.00
_cell.angle_gamma   90.00
#
_symmetry.space_group_name_H-M   'P 1'
#
loop_
_entity.id
_entity.type
_entity.pdbx_description
1 polymer ?
#
loop_
_entity_poly.entity_id
_entity_poly.type
_entity_poly.pdbx_seq_one_letter_code
_entity_poly.pdbx_strand_id
1 'polypeptide(L)'
;MTMTDISGGVQISLTNSPTNTSGQFISKLNLLFNTLPTGSNFVGDPYVTSISLGSYTDAGLGFNVGVNFKMAPPPQRLLPGGTSTFQLFGVSTSNFVGANNSAMVHIQAIPPLGESGKIIAPEPGSLIAIGTGLVSLLGLRRRRK
;
A
#
# COMPACT_ATOMS: atom_id res chain seq x y z
N MET A 1 -0.64 1.69 8.13
CA MET A 1 -1.58 0.61 7.78
C MET A 1 -1.92 -0.10 9.07
N THR A 2 -3.05 -0.76 9.16
CA THR A 2 -3.37 -1.67 10.25
C THR A 2 -3.81 -2.99 9.66
N MET A 3 -3.56 -4.07 10.38
CA MET A 3 -4.01 -5.41 10.03
C MET A 3 -4.55 -6.05 11.29
N THR A 4 -5.78 -6.56 11.22
CA THR A 4 -6.47 -7.15 12.35
C THR A 4 -7.01 -8.51 11.92
N ASP A 5 -6.81 -9.53 12.73
CA ASP A 5 -7.41 -10.84 12.49
C ASP A 5 -8.94 -10.76 12.56
N ILE A 6 -9.59 -11.44 11.62
CA ILE A 6 -11.04 -11.65 11.56
C ILE A 6 -11.33 -13.14 11.41
N SER A 7 -12.60 -13.53 11.54
CA SER A 7 -12.97 -14.94 11.29
C SER A 7 -12.56 -15.36 9.87
N GLY A 8 -11.64 -16.33 9.78
CA GLY A 8 -11.17 -16.91 8.53
C GLY A 8 -10.22 -16.02 7.69
N GLY A 9 -9.69 -14.92 8.25
CA GLY A 9 -8.89 -13.98 7.47
C GLY A 9 -8.26 -12.83 8.26
N VAL A 10 -7.81 -11.81 7.52
CA VAL A 10 -7.39 -10.51 8.05
C VAL A 10 -8.18 -9.38 7.40
N GLN A 11 -8.51 -8.36 8.17
CA GLN A 11 -8.91 -7.05 7.67
C GLN A 11 -7.70 -6.11 7.65
N ILE A 12 -7.49 -5.44 6.53
CA ILE A 12 -6.39 -4.51 6.31
C ILE A 12 -6.97 -3.13 6.07
N SER A 13 -6.43 -2.13 6.78
CA SER A 13 -6.77 -0.73 6.58
C SER A 13 -5.53 0.09 6.21
N LEU A 14 -5.57 0.78 5.07
CA LEU A 14 -4.51 1.64 4.56
C LEU A 14 -4.99 3.08 4.48
N THR A 15 -4.38 3.94 5.29
CA THR A 15 -4.59 5.39 5.25
C THR A 15 -3.47 6.06 4.46
N ASN A 16 -3.84 6.87 3.47
CA ASN A 16 -2.90 7.81 2.84
C ASN A 16 -2.68 8.97 3.81
N SER A 17 -1.43 9.18 4.26
CA SER A 17 -1.13 10.18 5.30
C SER A 17 -1.67 11.57 4.91
N PRO A 18 -2.36 12.28 5.82
CA PRO A 18 -2.84 13.64 5.54
C PRO A 18 -1.69 14.65 5.34
N THR A 19 -0.46 14.29 5.74
CA THR A 19 0.74 15.10 5.54
C THR A 19 1.39 14.91 4.16
N ASN A 20 0.89 13.99 3.33
CA ASN A 20 1.35 13.84 1.96
C ASN A 20 0.97 15.07 1.11
N THR A 21 1.77 15.34 0.07
CA THR A 21 1.55 16.49 -0.80
C THR A 21 0.18 16.38 -1.50
N SER A 22 -0.60 17.47 -1.44
CA SER A 22 -1.82 17.59 -2.23
C SER A 22 -1.51 17.34 -3.70
N GLY A 23 -2.29 16.48 -4.37
CA GLY A 23 -1.99 16.03 -5.73
C GLY A 23 -1.27 14.68 -5.81
N GLN A 24 -0.97 14.01 -4.69
CA GLN A 24 -0.50 12.62 -4.69
C GLN A 24 -1.61 11.65 -4.24
N PHE A 25 -1.63 10.44 -4.80
CA PHE A 25 -2.55 9.39 -4.39
C PHE A 25 -1.86 8.03 -4.39
N ILE A 26 -2.43 7.09 -3.64
CA ILE A 26 -1.97 5.70 -3.64
C ILE A 26 -2.61 4.99 -4.84
N SER A 27 -1.78 4.41 -5.71
CA SER A 27 -2.22 3.68 -6.90
C SER A 27 -2.16 2.17 -6.75
N LYS A 28 -1.23 1.67 -5.92
CA LYS A 28 -1.04 0.23 -5.68
C LYS A 28 -0.51 -0.06 -4.29
N LEU A 29 -0.87 -1.20 -3.73
CA LEU A 29 -0.26 -1.80 -2.55
C LEU A 29 0.12 -3.25 -2.87
N ASN A 30 1.38 -3.61 -2.66
CA ASN A 30 1.85 -4.99 -2.72
C ASN A 30 2.10 -5.49 -1.30
N LEU A 31 1.71 -6.74 -1.01
CA LEU A 31 1.94 -7.39 0.28
C LEU A 31 2.55 -8.78 0.06
N LEU A 32 3.34 -9.19 1.04
CA LEU A 32 3.93 -10.52 1.12
C LEU A 32 3.46 -11.22 2.39
N PHE A 33 2.88 -12.40 2.20
CA PHE A 33 2.52 -13.36 3.23
C PHE A 33 3.33 -14.66 3.06
N ASN A 34 3.67 -15.34 4.14
CA ASN A 34 4.32 -16.66 4.13
C ASN A 34 3.40 -17.74 3.54
N THR A 35 2.08 -17.52 3.61
CA THR A 35 1.05 -18.36 3.03
C THR A 35 0.28 -17.53 2.03
N LEU A 36 0.01 -18.08 0.84
CA LEU A 36 -0.81 -17.40 -0.15
C LEU A 36 -2.27 -17.30 0.37
N PRO A 37 -2.89 -16.11 0.42
CA PRO A 37 -4.30 -16.00 0.75
C PRO A 37 -5.16 -16.79 -0.25
N THR A 38 -6.26 -17.36 0.25
CA THR A 38 -7.17 -18.17 -0.56
C THR A 38 -8.29 -17.33 -1.19
N GLY A 39 -8.47 -16.11 -0.72
CA GLY A 39 -9.48 -15.19 -1.25
C GLY A 39 -9.29 -13.77 -0.75
N SER A 40 -10.11 -12.87 -1.28
CA SER A 40 -10.11 -11.45 -0.92
C SER A 40 -11.51 -10.87 -1.01
N ASN A 41 -11.81 -9.86 -0.20
CA ASN A 41 -13.06 -9.11 -0.28
C ASN A 41 -12.78 -7.61 -0.07
N PHE A 42 -13.34 -6.77 -0.94
CA PHE A 42 -13.27 -5.32 -0.86
C PHE A 42 -14.64 -4.67 -1.10
N VAL A 43 -15.72 -5.44 -0.97
CA VAL A 43 -17.09 -4.93 -1.05
C VAL A 43 -17.28 -3.84 0.00
N GLY A 44 -17.68 -2.64 -0.45
CA GLY A 44 -17.83 -1.46 0.39
C GLY A 44 -16.62 -0.52 0.41
N ASP A 45 -15.47 -0.93 -0.13
CA ASP A 45 -14.33 -0.03 -0.31
C ASP A 45 -14.50 0.85 -1.57
N PRO A 46 -14.44 2.18 -1.45
CA PRO A 46 -14.63 3.05 -2.60
C PRO A 46 -13.38 3.24 -3.47
N TYR A 47 -12.20 2.79 -3.02
CA TYR A 47 -10.90 3.05 -3.63
C TYR A 47 -10.31 1.84 -4.37
N VAL A 48 -10.56 0.62 -3.90
CA VAL A 48 -10.02 -0.61 -4.50
C VAL A 48 -10.71 -0.90 -5.83
N THR A 49 -9.91 -1.26 -6.84
CA THR A 49 -10.37 -1.71 -8.16
C THR A 49 -10.27 -3.21 -8.29
N SER A 50 -9.18 -3.81 -7.81
CA SER A 50 -8.97 -5.26 -7.83
C SER A 50 -7.93 -5.69 -6.80
N ILE A 51 -8.03 -6.96 -6.40
CA ILE A 51 -7.01 -7.65 -5.61
C ILE A 51 -6.59 -8.90 -6.39
N SER A 52 -5.29 -9.05 -6.65
CA SER A 52 -4.70 -10.21 -7.31
C SER A 52 -3.89 -11.03 -6.31
N LEU A 53 -4.10 -12.34 -6.32
CA LEU A 53 -3.39 -13.31 -5.47
C LEU A 53 -2.51 -14.18 -6.36
N GLY A 54 -1.25 -14.32 -5.99
CA GLY A 54 -0.26 -15.09 -6.74
C GLY A 54 1.12 -14.46 -6.65
N SER A 55 2.16 -15.25 -6.87
CA SER A 55 3.54 -14.79 -6.74
C SER A 55 3.95 -13.86 -7.89
N TYR A 56 4.55 -12.73 -7.57
CA TYR A 56 5.15 -11.81 -8.54
C TYR A 56 6.30 -11.01 -7.91
N THR A 57 7.08 -10.33 -8.76
CA THR A 57 8.20 -9.48 -8.32
C THR A 57 7.94 -8.04 -8.73
N ASP A 58 8.23 -7.10 -7.83
CA ASP A 58 8.13 -5.67 -8.10
C ASP A 58 9.29 -4.93 -7.40
N ALA A 59 10.02 -4.10 -8.14
CA ALA A 59 11.23 -3.41 -7.66
C ALA A 59 12.29 -4.35 -7.03
N GLY A 60 12.40 -5.59 -7.53
CA GLY A 60 13.35 -6.60 -7.03
C GLY A 60 12.91 -7.33 -5.75
N LEU A 61 11.70 -7.07 -5.26
CA LEU A 61 11.12 -7.73 -4.09
C LEU A 61 9.98 -8.67 -4.49
N GLY A 62 9.89 -9.82 -3.82
CA GLY A 62 8.82 -10.79 -4.02
C GLY A 62 7.57 -10.42 -3.23
N PHE A 63 6.40 -10.57 -3.86
CA PHE A 63 5.08 -10.34 -3.26
C PHE A 63 4.12 -11.44 -3.70
N ASN A 64 3.04 -11.63 -2.95
CA ASN A 64 2.01 -12.60 -3.31
C ASN A 64 0.57 -12.05 -3.26
N VAL A 65 0.41 -10.77 -2.93
CA VAL A 65 -0.87 -10.04 -2.95
C VAL A 65 -0.65 -8.68 -3.60
N GLY A 66 -1.44 -8.33 -4.60
CA GLY A 66 -1.45 -7.00 -5.22
C GLY A 66 -2.82 -6.36 -5.11
N VAL A 67 -2.89 -5.13 -4.61
CA VAL A 67 -4.13 -4.35 -4.48
C VAL A 67 -4.00 -3.13 -5.38
N ASN A 68 -4.86 -3.04 -6.39
CA ASN A 68 -4.90 -1.91 -7.31
C ASN A 68 -5.98 -0.92 -6.87
N PHE A 69 -5.62 0.35 -6.76
CA PHE A 69 -6.55 1.42 -6.42
C PHE A 69 -6.99 2.19 -7.66
N LYS A 70 -8.13 2.89 -7.56
CA LYS A 70 -8.65 3.76 -8.62
C LYS A 70 -7.70 4.93 -8.89
N MET A 71 -7.35 5.15 -10.16
CA MET A 71 -6.34 6.15 -10.56
C MET A 71 -6.86 7.26 -11.49
N ALA A 72 -7.98 7.06 -12.19
CA ALA A 72 -8.52 8.04 -13.12
C ALA A 72 -9.31 9.15 -12.39
N PRO A 73 -9.45 10.36 -12.95
CA PRO A 73 -10.57 11.25 -12.66
C PRO A 73 -11.76 10.91 -13.59
N PRO A 74 -13.03 10.92 -13.12
CA PRO A 74 -13.51 11.27 -11.79
C PRO A 74 -13.54 10.17 -10.70
N PRO A 75 -13.03 8.91 -10.86
CA PRO A 75 -13.14 7.97 -9.76
C PRO A 75 -12.37 8.39 -8.50
N GLN A 76 -12.93 7.99 -7.35
CA GLN A 76 -12.43 8.25 -6.01
C GLN A 76 -11.01 7.68 -5.84
N ARG A 77 -9.99 8.51 -6.11
CA ARG A 77 -8.59 8.21 -5.80
C ARG A 77 -8.38 8.17 -4.29
N LEU A 78 -7.49 7.32 -3.82
CA LEU A 78 -7.07 7.30 -2.40
C LEU A 78 -6.10 8.47 -2.13
N LEU A 79 -6.68 9.67 -2.00
CA LEU A 79 -6.00 10.95 -1.73
C LEU A 79 -5.55 11.07 -0.26
N PRO A 80 -4.69 12.05 0.09
CA PRO A 80 -4.22 12.27 1.45
C PRO A 80 -5.40 12.44 2.43
N GLY A 81 -5.35 11.74 3.57
CA GLY A 81 -6.42 11.64 4.56
C GLY A 81 -7.44 10.53 4.29
N GLY A 82 -7.50 9.98 3.07
CA GLY A 82 -8.38 8.87 2.72
C GLY A 82 -7.92 7.55 3.33
N THR A 83 -8.88 6.70 3.70
CA THR A 83 -8.62 5.36 4.25
C THR A 83 -9.37 4.30 3.45
N SER A 84 -8.63 3.31 2.97
CA SER A 84 -9.17 2.11 2.31
C SER A 84 -9.13 0.92 3.25
N THR A 85 -10.17 0.08 3.23
CA THR A 85 -10.30 -1.12 4.05
C THR A 85 -10.78 -2.29 3.21
N PHE A 86 -10.03 -3.39 3.26
CA PHE A 86 -10.35 -4.63 2.54
C PHE A 86 -9.93 -5.85 3.37
N GLN A 87 -10.27 -7.04 2.91
CA GLN A 87 -10.08 -8.30 3.61
C GLN A 87 -9.34 -9.31 2.73
N LEU A 88 -8.53 -10.15 3.36
CA LEU A 88 -7.91 -11.33 2.77
C LEU A 88 -8.31 -12.56 3.60
N PHE A 89 -8.57 -13.68 2.95
CA PHE A 89 -9.00 -14.92 3.61
C PHE A 89 -7.94 -16.02 3.53
N GLY A 90 -8.03 -17.00 4.44
CA GLY A 90 -7.09 -18.11 4.51
C GLY A 90 -5.71 -17.74 5.08
N VAL A 91 -5.59 -16.55 5.65
CA VAL A 91 -4.38 -16.04 6.32
C VAL A 91 -4.76 -15.30 7.61
N SER A 92 -3.81 -15.22 8.54
CA SER A 92 -3.84 -14.39 9.75
C SER A 92 -2.71 -13.36 9.72
N THR A 93 -2.71 -12.44 10.68
CA THR A 93 -1.65 -11.44 10.90
C THR A 93 -0.28 -12.09 11.04
N SER A 94 -0.21 -13.26 11.68
CA SER A 94 1.02 -14.06 11.84
C SER A 94 1.57 -14.63 10.53
N ASN A 95 0.77 -14.72 9.47
CA ASN A 95 1.27 -15.11 8.16
C ASN A 95 1.93 -13.95 7.42
N PHE A 96 1.77 -12.71 7.87
CA PHE A 96 2.47 -11.58 7.28
C PHE A 96 3.97 -11.70 7.56
N VAL A 97 4.81 -11.59 6.53
CA VAL A 97 6.26 -11.90 6.64
C VAL A 97 6.99 -10.97 7.62
N GLY A 98 6.42 -9.80 7.93
CA GLY A 98 6.86 -8.93 9.02
C GLY A 98 8.27 -8.33 8.86
N ALA A 99 8.92 -8.54 7.73
CA ALA A 99 10.25 -8.01 7.43
C ALA A 99 10.18 -6.69 6.67
N ASN A 100 11.28 -5.92 6.70
CA ASN A 100 11.54 -4.63 6.04
C ASN A 100 11.01 -4.45 4.60
N ASN A 101 10.65 -5.54 3.90
CA ASN A 101 10.26 -5.59 2.50
C ASN A 101 8.89 -6.26 2.26
N SER A 102 8.07 -6.44 3.29
CA SER A 102 6.82 -7.22 3.20
C SER A 102 5.63 -6.42 2.66
N ALA A 103 5.73 -5.10 2.62
CA ALA A 103 4.75 -4.23 2.01
C ALA A 103 5.43 -3.18 1.11
N MET A 104 4.79 -2.86 -0.02
CA MET A 104 5.20 -1.75 -0.87
C MET A 104 4.00 -0.96 -1.36
N VAL A 105 4.04 0.35 -1.18
CA VAL A 105 3.01 1.30 -1.64
C VAL A 105 3.54 2.08 -2.83
N HIS A 106 2.72 2.17 -3.88
CA HIS A 106 2.98 3.01 -5.04
C HIS A 106 2.22 4.32 -4.87
N ILE A 107 2.96 5.42 -4.89
CA ILE A 107 2.43 6.78 -4.85
C ILE A 107 2.56 7.37 -6.24
N GLN A 108 1.45 7.87 -6.76
CA GLN A 108 1.38 8.54 -8.05
C GLN A 108 1.02 10.00 -7.86
N ALA A 109 1.67 10.85 -8.63
CA ALA A 109 1.44 12.29 -8.60
C ALA A 109 0.55 12.73 -9.77
N ILE A 110 -0.27 13.75 -9.53
CA ILE A 110 -1.17 14.37 -10.51
C ILE A 110 -0.44 15.59 -11.10
N PRO A 111 -0.19 15.62 -12.41
CA PRO A 111 0.39 16.80 -13.05
C PRO A 111 -0.40 18.08 -12.73
N PRO A 112 0.25 19.22 -12.42
CA PRO A 112 1.68 19.49 -12.54
C PRO A 112 2.50 19.20 -11.26
N LEU A 113 1.90 18.57 -10.24
CA LEU A 113 2.51 18.41 -8.91
C LEU A 113 3.30 17.08 -8.81
N GLY A 114 4.48 17.14 -8.18
CA GLY A 114 5.18 16.02 -7.53
C GLY A 114 5.87 14.96 -8.41
N GLU A 115 6.73 14.16 -7.77
CA GLU A 115 7.28 12.91 -8.31
C GLU A 115 6.42 11.72 -7.89
N SER A 116 6.33 10.71 -8.75
CA SER A 116 5.77 9.40 -8.39
C SER A 116 6.87 8.52 -7.78
N GLY A 117 6.50 7.62 -6.87
CA GLY A 117 7.49 6.82 -6.15
C GLY A 117 6.92 5.52 -5.59
N LYS A 118 7.82 4.65 -5.12
CA LYS A 118 7.50 3.44 -4.38
C LYS A 118 8.09 3.55 -2.98
N ILE A 119 7.30 3.21 -1.98
CA ILE A 119 7.72 3.20 -0.58
C ILE A 119 7.60 1.78 -0.08
N ILE A 120 8.70 1.23 0.43
CA ILE A 120 8.74 -0.08 1.05
C ILE A 120 8.54 0.13 2.56
N ALA A 121 7.68 -0.67 3.17
CA ALA A 121 7.41 -0.61 4.60
C ALA A 121 7.65 -1.97 5.28
N PRO A 122 8.31 -1.97 6.46
CA PRO A 122 8.60 -3.19 7.20
C PRO A 122 7.37 -3.93 7.74
N GLU A 123 6.36 -3.19 8.19
CA GLU A 123 5.27 -3.75 8.98
C GLU A 123 3.98 -2.96 8.74
N PRO A 124 2.81 -3.54 9.06
CA PRO A 124 1.54 -2.82 8.95
C PRO A 124 1.58 -1.46 9.66
N GLY A 125 2.08 -1.43 10.90
CA GLY A 125 2.15 -0.20 11.71
C GLY A 125 3.07 0.90 11.15
N SER A 126 4.11 0.57 10.38
CA SER A 126 5.13 1.53 9.91
C SER A 126 4.75 2.27 8.63
N LEU A 127 3.65 1.89 7.96
CA LEU A 127 3.07 2.65 6.84
C LEU A 127 2.49 4.02 7.25
N ILE A 128 2.56 4.40 8.53
CA ILE A 128 2.22 5.75 9.02
C ILE A 128 3.35 6.76 8.70
N ALA A 129 4.58 6.30 8.41
CA ALA A 129 5.72 7.17 8.08
C ALA A 129 5.76 7.63 6.60
N ILE A 130 4.65 7.52 5.86
CA ILE A 130 4.59 7.90 4.44
C ILE A 130 4.76 9.42 4.23
N GLY A 131 4.54 10.25 5.26
CA GLY A 131 4.67 11.71 5.18
C GLY A 131 6.08 12.30 5.34
N THR A 132 7.05 11.55 5.88
CA THR A 132 8.41 12.09 6.16
C THR A 132 9.50 11.50 5.26
N GLY A 133 9.21 10.41 4.55
CA GLY A 133 10.20 9.64 3.78
C GLY A 133 10.59 10.21 2.42
N LEU A 134 9.66 10.81 1.66
CA LEU A 134 9.98 11.32 0.31
C LEU A 134 10.90 12.54 0.35
N VAL A 135 10.75 13.43 1.34
CA VAL A 135 11.68 14.56 1.55
C VAL A 135 13.04 14.08 2.05
N SER A 136 13.08 13.02 2.86
CA SER A 136 14.33 12.45 3.39
C SER A 136 15.12 11.68 2.32
N LEU A 137 14.47 10.95 1.42
CA LEU A 137 15.11 10.34 0.24
C LEU A 137 15.60 11.39 -0.77
N LEU A 138 14.89 12.50 -0.93
CA LEU A 138 15.35 13.65 -1.74
C LEU A 138 16.56 14.34 -1.10
N GLY A 139 16.60 14.46 0.22
CA GLY A 139 17.76 14.95 0.97
C GLY A 139 18.99 14.07 0.81
N LEU A 140 18.81 12.74 0.76
CA LEU A 140 19.90 11.78 0.52
C LEU A 140 20.34 11.74 -0.95
N ARG A 141 19.43 11.90 -1.92
CA ARG A 141 19.79 12.02 -3.35
C ARG A 141 20.50 13.33 -3.67
N ARG A 142 20.16 14.44 -3.00
CA ARG A 142 20.85 15.74 -3.20
C ARG A 142 22.24 15.80 -2.56
N ARG A 143 22.54 14.98 -1.54
CA ARG A 143 23.87 14.90 -0.90
C ARG A 143 24.87 13.99 -1.62
N ARG A 144 24.51 13.41 -2.78
CA ARG A 144 25.41 12.61 -3.62
C ARG A 144 25.81 13.32 -4.93
N LYS A 145 25.93 14.65 -4.90
CA LYS A 145 26.67 15.41 -5.91
C LYS A 145 27.81 16.15 -5.24
#